data_AF-A0A8T7EYF0-F1
#
_entry.id   AF-A0A8T7EYF0-F1
#
_cell.length_a   1.000
_cell.length_b   1.000
_cell.length_c   1.000
_cell.angle_alpha   90.00
_cell.angle_beta   90.00
_cell.angle_gamma   90.00
#
_symmetry.space_group_name_H-M   'P 1'
#
loop_
_entity.id
_entity.type
_entity.pdbx_description
1 polymer ?
#
loop_
_entity_poly.entity_id
_entity_poly.type
_entity_poly.pdbx_seq_one_letter_code
_entity_poly.pdbx_strand_id
1 'polypeptide(L)' 'MNLEPIKTAARQAAALCSTVQKRHFVTSQKADNDGPVTIADYGAQALIANAIKLHFPGDAVLAEESGEQFVGLVPP' A
#
# COMPACT_ATOMS: atom_id res chain seq x y z
N MET A 1 -2.41 23.99 5.26
CA MET A 1 -2.44 22.57 4.85
C MET A 1 -2.35 21.72 6.11
N ASN A 2 -3.34 20.88 6.41
CA ASN A 2 -3.32 20.00 7.59
C ASN A 2 -2.82 18.61 7.21
N LEU A 3 -1.60 18.25 7.62
CA LEU A 3 -0.96 16.97 7.28
C LEU A 3 -1.24 15.84 8.29
N GLU A 4 -1.95 16.11 9.39
CA GLU A 4 -2.21 15.08 10.41
C GLU A 4 -2.94 13.83 9.89
N PRO A 5 -3.89 13.92 8.94
CA PRO A 5 -4.49 12.73 8.35
C PRO A 5 -3.47 11.84 7.62
N ILE A 6 -2.50 12.44 6.93
CA ILE A 6 -1.46 11.69 6.21
C ILE A 6 -0.46 11.06 7.18
N LYS A 7 -0.06 11.78 8.23
CA LYS A 7 0.78 11.20 9.29
C LYS A 7 0.09 10.02 9.98
N THR A 8 -1.22 10.12 10.19
CA THR A 8 -2.02 9.03 10.76
C THR A 8 -2.03 7.81 9.83
N ALA A 9 -2.30 8.01 8.54
CA ALA A 9 -2.26 6.95 7.54
C ALA A 9 -0.87 6.30 7.43
N ALA A 10 0.21 7.09 7.48
CA ALA A 10 1.58 6.58 7.47
C ALA A 10 1.90 5.72 8.70
N ARG A 11 1.42 6.09 9.90
CA ARG A 11 1.54 5.26 11.11
C ARG A 11 0.76 3.96 10.99
N GLN A 12 -0.44 4.00 10.41
CA GLN A 12 -1.24 2.81 10.15
C GLN A 12 -0.55 1.88 9.14
N ALA A 13 -0.01 2.43 8.05
CA ALA A 13 0.78 1.69 7.06
C ALA A 13 2.00 1.03 7.71
N ALA A 14 2.76 1.75 8.53
CA ALA A 14 3.91 1.18 9.25
C ALA A 14 3.51 0.03 10.21
N ALA A 15 2.38 0.20 10.92
CA ALA A 15 1.84 -0.87 11.78
C ALA A 15 1.40 -2.10 10.98
N LEU A 16 0.81 -1.89 9.80
CA LEU A 16 0.45 -2.96 8.86
C LEU A 16 1.70 -3.71 8.40
N CYS A 17 2.72 -3.00 7.91
CA CYS A 17 3.98 -3.60 7.47
C CYS A 17 4.64 -4.43 8.58
N SER A 18 4.71 -3.90 9.82
CA SER A 18 5.24 -4.65 10.96
C SER A 18 4.41 -5.89 11.28
N THR A 19 3.08 -5.81 11.14
CA THR A 19 2.18 -6.95 11.39
C THR A 19 2.37 -8.04 10.34
N VAL A 20 2.41 -7.68 9.05
CA VAL A 20 2.66 -8.61 7.94
C VAL A 20 4.03 -9.26 8.10
N GLN A 21 5.08 -8.48 8.37
CA GLN A 21 6.42 -9.00 8.62
C GLN A 21 6.44 -10.07 9.72
N LYS A 22 5.70 -9.85 10.82
CA LYS A 22 5.69 -10.76 11.97
C LYS A 22 4.80 -11.99 11.80
N ARG A 23 3.75 -11.90 10.99
CA ARG A 23 2.68 -12.91 10.96
C ARG A 23 2.44 -13.56 9.60
N HIS A 24 2.83 -12.92 8.51
CA HIS A 24 2.50 -13.31 7.15
C HIS A 24 3.53 -12.77 6.15
N PHE A 25 4.81 -13.04 6.39
CA PHE A 25 5.87 -12.61 5.48
C PHE A 25 5.93 -13.55 4.27
N VAL A 26 5.15 -13.22 3.25
CA VAL A 26 5.09 -13.91 1.96
C VAL A 26 5.38 -12.91 0.86
N THR A 27 6.36 -13.23 0.02
CA THR A 27 6.74 -12.44 -1.14
C THR A 27 6.21 -13.08 -2.41
N SER A 28 5.77 -12.26 -3.35
CA SER A 28 5.46 -12.63 -4.73
C SER A 28 6.39 -11.89 -5.67
N GLN A 29 6.63 -12.41 -6.87
CA GLN A 29 7.40 -11.72 -7.90
C GLN A 29 6.43 -10.94 -8.78
N LYS A 30 6.70 -9.66 -9.03
CA LYS A 30 5.95 -8.86 -10.00
C LYS A 30 6.18 -9.40 -11.42
N ALA A 31 5.23 -9.13 -12.32
CA ALA A 31 5.40 -9.40 -13.74
C ALA A 31 6.67 -8.69 -14.27
N ASP A 32 7.19 -9.17 -15.39
CA ASP A 32 8.34 -8.57 -16.09
C ASP A 32 9.63 -8.44 -15.25
N ASN A 33 9.74 -9.19 -14.15
CA ASN A 33 10.86 -9.15 -13.19
C ASN A 33 11.05 -7.80 -12.47
N ASP A 34 9.97 -7.05 -12.23
CA ASP A 34 10.00 -5.75 -11.51
C ASP A 34 10.28 -5.86 -9.99
N GLY A 35 10.78 -7.01 -9.53
CA GLY A 35 11.17 -7.23 -8.14
C GLY A 35 10.09 -7.90 -7.27
N PRO A 36 10.45 -8.20 -6.01
CA PRO A 36 9.55 -8.82 -5.06
C PRO A 36 8.52 -7.80 -4.53
N VAL A 37 7.33 -8.30 -4.21
CA VAL A 37 6.24 -7.54 -3.59
C VAL A 37 5.57 -8.38 -2.52
N THR A 38 4.95 -7.74 -1.54
CA THR A 38 4.19 -8.38 -0.46
C THR A 38 2.79 -7.78 -0.34
N ILE A 39 1.92 -8.45 0.42
CA ILE A 39 0.60 -7.90 0.79
C ILE A 39 0.73 -6.57 1.55
N ALA A 40 1.87 -6.31 2.21
CA ALA A 40 2.09 -5.07 2.93
C ALA A 40 2.25 -3.87 1.99
N ASP A 41 2.87 -4.04 0.82
CA ASP A 41 3.09 -2.97 -0.15
C ASP A 41 1.74 -2.44 -0.68
N TYR A 42 0.87 -3.35 -1.13
CA TYR A 42 -0.48 -3.01 -1.57
C TYR A 42 -1.31 -2.37 -0.44
N GLY A 43 -1.26 -2.92 0.77
CA GLY A 43 -2.04 -2.42 1.89
C GLY A 43 -1.57 -1.05 2.40
N ALA A 44 -0.25 -0.82 2.47
CA ALA A 44 0.34 0.46 2.83
C ALA A 44 -0.06 1.54 1.82
N GLN A 45 0.05 1.23 0.53
CA GLN A 45 -0.36 2.13 -0.54
C GLN A 45 -1.86 2.45 -0.47
N ALA A 46 -2.72 1.44 -0.25
CA ALA A 46 -4.16 1.65 -0.14
C ALA A 46 -4.53 2.57 1.04
N LEU A 47 -3.90 2.41 2.20
CA LEU A 47 -4.11 3.28 3.37
C LEU A 47 -3.74 4.73 3.09
N ILE A 48 -2.57 4.95 2.49
CA ILE A 48 -2.06 6.29 2.19
C ILE A 48 -2.89 6.94 1.08
N ALA A 49 -3.12 6.25 -0.02
CA ALA A 49 -3.89 6.76 -1.15
C ALA A 49 -5.34 7.09 -0.76
N ASN A 50 -5.97 6.28 0.09
CA ASN A 50 -7.31 6.57 0.60
C ASN A 50 -7.33 7.84 1.46
N ALA A 51 -6.34 8.03 2.34
CA ALA A 51 -6.24 9.25 3.14
C ALA A 51 -6.00 10.50 2.28
N ILE A 52 -5.15 10.41 1.25
CA ILE A 52 -4.95 11.50 0.27
C ILE A 52 -6.28 11.80 -0.44
N LYS A 53 -6.96 10.79 -0.98
CA LYS A 53 -8.24 10.96 -1.67
C LYS A 53 -9.31 11.65 -0.80
N LEU A 54 -9.36 11.31 0.49
CA LEU A 54 -10.35 11.87 1.43
C LEU A 54 -10.03 13.30 1.88
N HIS A 55 -8.75 13.63 2.09
CA HIS A 55 -8.34 14.90 2.70
C HIS A 55 -7.73 15.90 1.72
N PHE A 56 -7.31 15.44 0.54
CA PHE A 56 -6.67 16.20 -0.54
C PHE A 56 -7.21 15.71 -1.90
N PRO A 57 -8.52 15.83 -2.16
CA PRO A 57 -9.14 15.26 -3.36
C PRO A 57 -8.65 15.85 -4.69
N GLY A 58 -7.94 16.97 -4.68
CA GLY A 58 -7.32 17.57 -5.86
C GLY A 58 -5.91 17.06 -6.17
N ASP A 59 -5.31 16.27 -5.27
CA ASP A 59 -3.94 15.80 -5.40
C ASP A 59 -3.91 14.45 -6.12
N ALA A 60 -3.06 14.34 -7.14
CA ALA A 60 -2.79 13.08 -7.80
C ALA A 60 -1.82 12.21 -6.98
N VAL A 61 -1.94 10.89 -7.13
CA VAL A 61 -1.04 9.91 -6.49
C VAL A 61 -0.24 9.20 -7.57
N LEU A 62 1.08 9.29 -7.48
CA LEU A 62 2.00 8.41 -8.20
C LEU A 62 2.40 7.28 -7.25
N ALA A 63 2.18 6.04 -7.68
CA ALA A 63 2.31 4.84 -6.88
C ALA A 63 3.15 3.80 -7.63
N GLU A 64 3.92 3.00 -6.89
CA GLU A 64 4.71 1.91 -7.47
C GLU A 64 3.82 0.72 -7.83
N GLU A 65 2.86 0.39 -6.96
CA GLU A 65 2.02 -0.79 -7.12
C GLU A 65 0.69 -0.46 -7.82
N SER A 66 0.12 -1.42 -8.54
CA SER A 66 -1.19 -1.29 -9.19
C SER A 66 -2.24 -2.21 -8.56
N GLY A 67 -3.51 -1.78 -8.59
CA GLY A 67 -4.62 -2.62 -8.13
C GLY A 67 -4.82 -3.87 -8.98
N GLU A 68 -4.47 -3.82 -10.27
CA GLU A 68 -4.54 -4.96 -11.18
C GLU A 68 -3.54 -6.06 -10.81
N GLN A 69 -2.30 -5.68 -10.42
CA GLN A 69 -1.31 -6.62 -9.89
C GLN A 69 -1.83 -7.34 -8.64
N PHE A 70 -2.48 -6.62 -7.72
CA PHE A 70 -3.03 -7.21 -6.48
C PHE A 70 -4.05 -8.32 -6.75
N VAL A 71 -4.97 -8.10 -7.68
CA VAL A 71 -6.02 -9.07 -8.04
C VAL A 71 -5.41 -10.36 -8.61
N GLY A 72 -4.28 -10.27 -9.32
CA GLY A 72 -3.57 -11.45 -9.82
C GLY A 72 -2.81 -12.24 -8.75
N LEU A 73 -2.46 -11.60 -7.63
CA LEU A 73 -1.64 -12.19 -6.56
C LEU A 73 -2.46 -12.82 -5.43
N VAL A 74 -3.69 -12.35 -5.22
CA VAL A 74 -4.61 -12.91 -4.22
C VAL A 74 -5.72 -13.66 -4.96
N PRO A 75 -5.66 -15.00 -5.07
CA PRO A 75 -6.74 -15.77 -5.68
C PRO A 75 -8.05 -15.58 -4.89
N PRO A 76 -9.22 -15.67 -5.55
CA PRO A 76 -10.52 -15.47 -4.93
C PRO A 76 -10.83 -16.45 -3.79
#